data_AF-A0A8H6UZP8-F1
#
_entry.id   AF-A0A8H6UZP8-F1
#
_cell.length_a   1.000
_cell.length_b   1.000
_cell.length_c   1.000
_cell.angle_alpha   90.00
_cell.angle_beta   90.00
_cell.angle_gamma   90.00
#
_symmetry.space_group_name_H-M   'P 1'
#
loop_
_entity.id
_entity.type
_entity.pdbx_description
1 polymer ?
#
loop_
_entity_poly.entity_id
_entity_poly.type
_entity_poly.pdbx_seq_one_letter_code
_entity_poly.pdbx_strand_id
1 'polypeptide(L)'
;MSTNHNTADRIERILEKDGFKTWGFVIYRCTYKSDSDWEEFMRRFLWQVTDKLEFYNGLDMLQSFAPTVLEDKSLFDGANTSVIREHFKQWVVTACQQEQGISPEKLEYAESGRYRFCLMVNEEALQSVLNAPPEDDVNRTGYVVLVNGDLGTRGDG
;
A
#
# COMPACT_ATOMS: atom_id res chain seq x y z
N MET A 1 -10.68 32.89 -3.00
CA MET A 1 -9.49 32.23 -2.41
C MET A 1 -9.52 30.79 -2.88
N SER A 2 -8.55 30.37 -3.68
CA SER A 2 -8.52 29.02 -4.23
C SER A 2 -8.09 28.06 -3.12
N THR A 3 -8.98 27.16 -2.70
CA THR A 3 -8.61 26.03 -1.86
C THR A 3 -7.62 25.18 -2.66
N ASN A 4 -6.33 25.29 -2.35
CA ASN A 4 -5.35 24.34 -2.83
C ASN A 4 -5.76 22.98 -2.28
N HIS A 5 -6.39 22.17 -3.13
CA HIS A 5 -6.75 20.78 -2.85
C HIS A 5 -5.51 20.05 -2.33
N ASN A 6 -5.43 19.81 -1.03
CA ASN A 6 -4.30 19.09 -0.47
C ASN A 6 -4.42 17.61 -0.91
N THR A 7 -3.33 16.85 -0.81
CA THR A 7 -3.34 15.44 -1.24
C THR A 7 -4.29 14.59 -0.38
N ALA A 8 -4.51 14.98 0.87
CA ALA A 8 -5.41 14.31 1.80
C ALA A 8 -6.88 14.35 1.33
N ASP A 9 -7.39 15.54 0.98
CA ASP A 9 -8.73 15.76 0.43
C ASP A 9 -9.00 14.89 -0.81
N ARG A 10 -7.95 14.67 -1.62
CA ARG A 10 -8.06 13.81 -2.82
C ARG A 10 -8.25 12.35 -2.45
N ILE A 11 -7.54 11.87 -1.44
CA ILE A 11 -7.68 10.49 -0.96
C ILE A 11 -9.08 10.31 -0.38
N GLU A 12 -9.55 11.23 0.47
CA GLU A 12 -10.90 11.14 1.06
C GLU A 12 -12.00 11.08 0.00
N ARG A 13 -11.95 11.95 -1.01
CA ARG A 13 -12.93 11.95 -2.11
C ARG A 13 -12.92 10.64 -2.90
N ILE A 14 -11.74 10.04 -3.11
CA ILE A 14 -11.63 8.74 -3.77
C ILE A 14 -12.24 7.65 -2.91
N LEU A 15 -11.97 7.65 -1.60
CA LEU A 15 -12.55 6.68 -0.66
C LEU A 15 -14.07 6.78 -0.61
N GLU A 16 -14.62 7.99 -0.51
CA GLU A 16 -16.07 8.23 -0.53
C GLU A 16 -16.70 7.75 -1.84
N LYS A 17 -16.08 8.11 -2.98
CA LYS A 17 -16.54 7.71 -4.31
C LYS A 17 -16.57 6.19 -4.49
N ASP A 18 -15.51 5.51 -4.05
CA ASP A 18 -15.38 4.07 -4.18
C ASP A 18 -16.15 3.29 -3.08
N GLY A 19 -16.64 3.99 -2.05
CA GLY A 19 -17.31 3.41 -0.90
C GLY A 19 -16.37 2.68 0.05
N PHE A 20 -15.08 3.07 0.08
CA PHE A 20 -14.07 2.45 0.93
C PHE A 20 -14.03 3.15 2.29
N LYS A 21 -13.97 2.35 3.35
CA LYS A 21 -13.91 2.80 4.75
C LYS A 21 -12.48 2.93 5.24
N THR A 22 -11.56 2.19 4.65
CA THR A 22 -10.14 2.18 5.05
C THR A 22 -9.24 2.29 3.82
N TRP A 23 -8.03 2.79 4.05
CA TRP A 23 -7.03 3.02 3.00
C TRP A 23 -5.64 2.58 3.43
N GLY A 24 -4.70 2.67 2.50
CA GLY A 24 -3.34 2.12 2.64
C GLY A 24 -3.13 0.93 1.72
N PHE A 25 -1.86 0.61 1.49
CA PHE A 25 -1.46 -0.49 0.61
C PHE A 25 -1.44 -1.82 1.35
N VAL A 26 -1.55 -2.90 0.57
CA VAL A 26 -1.15 -4.23 0.99
C VAL A 26 0.35 -4.37 0.82
N ILE A 27 1.05 -4.84 1.85
CA ILE A 27 2.50 -4.95 1.91
C ILE A 27 2.87 -6.42 2.08
N TYR A 28 3.61 -6.96 1.12
CA TYR A 28 4.17 -8.30 1.19
C TYR A 28 5.56 -8.24 1.78
N ARG A 29 5.75 -8.94 2.92
CA ARG A 29 7.07 -9.21 3.48
C ARG A 29 7.70 -10.37 2.71
N CYS A 30 8.72 -10.10 1.92
CA CYS A 30 9.40 -11.11 1.10
C CYS A 30 10.84 -11.39 1.55
N THR A 31 11.24 -10.87 2.71
CA THR A 31 12.49 -11.21 3.39
C THR A 31 12.25 -11.43 4.88
N TYR A 32 12.92 -12.45 5.41
CA TYR A 32 12.82 -12.87 6.80
C TYR A 32 14.22 -13.05 7.40
N LYS A 33 15.22 -12.34 6.88
CA LYS A 33 16.62 -12.41 7.36
C LYS A 33 16.81 -11.74 8.72
N SER A 34 16.05 -10.69 9.00
CA SER A 34 16.10 -9.92 10.24
C SER A 34 14.71 -9.35 10.56
N ASP A 35 14.19 -9.66 11.74
CA ASP A 35 12.94 -9.07 12.23
C ASP A 35 13.16 -7.62 12.67
N SER A 36 14.32 -7.29 13.24
CA SER A 36 14.63 -5.90 13.63
C SER A 36 14.71 -4.97 12.43
N ASP A 37 15.26 -5.44 11.31
CA ASP A 37 15.35 -4.66 10.08
C ASP A 37 13.95 -4.43 9.48
N TRP A 38 13.08 -5.44 9.59
CA TRP A 38 11.68 -5.34 9.20
C TRP A 38 10.90 -4.35 10.06
N GLU A 39 11.07 -4.39 11.38
CA GLU A 39 10.45 -3.46 12.32
C GLU A 39 10.90 -2.01 12.04
N GLU A 40 12.20 -1.79 11.79
CA GLU A 40 12.73 -0.47 11.45
C GLU A 40 12.21 0.02 10.09
N PHE A 41 12.10 -0.86 9.09
CA PHE A 41 11.47 -0.53 7.82
C PHE A 41 10.01 -0.06 8.03
N MET A 42 9.21 -0.81 8.79
CA MET A 42 7.83 -0.46 9.07
C MET A 42 7.72 0.83 9.86
N ARG A 43 8.61 1.07 10.83
CA ARG A 43 8.68 2.32 11.58
C ARG A 43 8.90 3.52 10.65
N ARG A 44 9.88 3.45 9.73
CA ARG A 44 10.17 4.51 8.74
C ARG A 44 9.01 4.72 7.78
N PHE A 45 8.38 3.64 7.31
CA PHE A 45 7.21 3.73 6.42
C PHE A 45 6.05 4.45 7.09
N LEU A 46 5.69 4.06 8.31
CA LEU A 46 4.58 4.67 9.06
C LEU A 46 4.88 6.12 9.45
N TRP A 47 6.14 6.43 9.80
CA TRP A 47 6.57 7.79 10.08
C TRP A 47 6.39 8.69 8.86
N GLN A 48 6.81 8.27 7.67
CA GLN A 48 6.65 9.04 6.42
C GLN A 48 5.17 9.31 6.09
N VAL A 49 4.28 8.35 6.32
CA VAL A 49 2.84 8.56 6.13
C VAL A 49 2.32 9.63 7.08
N THR A 50 2.71 9.54 8.35
CA THR A 50 2.27 10.48 9.40
C THR A 50 2.80 11.90 9.13
N ASP A 51 4.10 12.04 8.85
CA ASP A 51 4.75 13.31 8.52
C ASP A 51 4.09 14.01 7.32
N LYS A 52 3.78 13.25 6.27
CA LYS A 52 3.14 13.82 5.08
C LYS A 52 1.69 14.23 5.35
N LEU A 53 0.94 13.46 6.13
CA LEU A 53 -0.41 13.86 6.52
C LEU A 53 -0.41 15.08 7.44
N GLU A 54 0.56 15.21 8.35
CA GLU A 54 0.74 16.43 9.14
C GLU A 54 1.01 17.64 8.24
N PHE A 55 1.95 17.51 7.30
CA PHE A 55 2.27 18.56 6.33
C PHE A 55 1.07 19.00 5.49
N TYR A 56 0.21 18.06 5.09
CA TYR A 56 -1.00 18.34 4.31
C TYR A 56 -2.24 18.64 5.17
N ASN A 57 -2.12 18.72 6.49
CA ASN A 57 -3.24 18.92 7.42
C ASN A 57 -4.36 17.88 7.23
N GLY A 58 -3.99 16.60 7.13
CA GLY A 58 -4.87 15.44 6.95
C GLY A 58 -4.66 14.36 8.02
N LEU A 59 -4.30 14.74 9.25
CA LEU A 59 -4.05 13.79 10.34
C LEU A 59 -5.29 12.99 10.74
N ASP A 60 -6.48 13.52 10.51
CA ASP A 60 -7.77 12.83 10.66
C ASP A 60 -7.87 11.57 9.77
N MET A 61 -7.21 11.56 8.61
CA MET A 61 -7.14 10.39 7.74
C MET A 61 -6.41 9.20 8.38
N LEU A 62 -5.57 9.41 9.40
CA LEU A 62 -4.89 8.31 10.11
C LEU A 62 -5.89 7.38 10.80
N GLN A 63 -7.10 7.85 11.13
CA GLN A 63 -8.12 7.02 11.77
C GLN A 63 -8.56 5.85 10.88
N SER A 64 -8.55 6.04 9.56
CA SER A 64 -8.93 5.03 8.56
C SER A 64 -7.73 4.42 7.82
N PHE A 65 -6.50 4.79 8.19
CA PHE A 65 -5.29 4.23 7.64
C PHE A 65 -5.05 2.82 8.20
N ALA A 66 -5.19 1.81 7.33
CA ALA A 66 -5.10 0.41 7.70
C ALA A 66 -4.30 -0.38 6.64
N PRO A 67 -2.97 -0.20 6.55
CA PRO A 67 -2.16 -1.03 5.68
C PRO A 67 -2.24 -2.50 6.12
N THR A 68 -2.31 -3.42 5.16
CA THR A 68 -2.38 -4.87 5.44
C THR A 68 -1.02 -5.48 5.17
N VAL A 69 -0.39 -6.07 6.18
CA VAL A 69 0.87 -6.80 6.01
C VAL A 69 0.57 -8.29 5.80
N LEU A 70 1.11 -8.87 4.73
CA LEU A 70 1.04 -10.30 4.43
C LEU A 70 2.43 -10.91 4.60
N GLU A 71 2.56 -11.83 5.57
CA GLU A 71 3.85 -12.30 6.09
C GLU A 71 3.95 -13.83 6.23
N ASP A 72 3.24 -14.58 5.40
CA ASP A 72 3.42 -16.03 5.31
C ASP A 72 4.81 -16.35 4.72
N LYS A 73 5.78 -16.61 5.61
CA LYS A 73 7.15 -16.96 5.25
C LYS A 73 7.24 -18.15 4.30
N SER A 74 6.35 -19.14 4.41
CA SER A 74 6.40 -20.32 3.56
C SER A 74 6.05 -20.01 2.09
N LEU A 75 5.28 -18.94 1.87
CA LEU A 75 4.84 -18.50 0.55
C LEU A 75 5.66 -17.33 -0.01
N PHE A 76 6.15 -16.44 0.85
CA PHE A 76 6.69 -15.15 0.42
C PHE A 76 8.20 -15.00 0.58
N ASP A 77 8.89 -15.86 1.33
CA ASP A 77 10.35 -15.76 1.49
C ASP A 77 11.06 -15.95 0.15
N GLY A 78 11.72 -14.88 -0.34
CA GLY A 78 12.37 -14.88 -1.65
C GLY A 78 11.41 -14.95 -2.85
N ALA A 79 10.09 -14.76 -2.65
CA ALA A 79 9.13 -14.74 -3.75
C ALA A 79 9.44 -13.63 -4.76
N ASN A 80 9.13 -13.87 -6.03
CA ASN A 80 9.26 -12.87 -7.09
C ASN A 80 7.93 -12.15 -7.36
N THR A 81 7.97 -11.09 -8.18
CA THR A 81 6.79 -10.26 -8.48
C THR A 81 5.65 -11.04 -9.14
N SER A 82 5.92 -12.14 -9.86
CA SER A 82 4.88 -12.98 -10.46
C SER A 82 4.09 -13.72 -9.38
N VAL A 83 4.77 -14.35 -8.42
CA VAL A 83 4.13 -15.04 -7.29
C VAL A 83 3.30 -14.07 -6.46
N ILE A 84 3.85 -12.89 -6.16
CA ILE A 84 3.13 -11.86 -5.40
C ILE A 84 1.90 -11.36 -6.16
N ARG A 85 2.02 -11.13 -7.48
CA ARG A 85 0.90 -10.68 -8.31
C ARG A 85 -0.24 -11.71 -8.32
N GLU A 86 0.08 -12.98 -8.52
CA GLU A 86 -0.93 -14.04 -8.56
C GLU A 86 -1.61 -14.25 -7.20
N HIS A 87 -0.84 -14.25 -6.11
CA HIS A 87 -1.43 -14.30 -4.77
C HIS A 87 -2.31 -13.07 -4.49
N PHE A 88 -1.86 -11.87 -4.88
CA PHE A 88 -2.61 -10.64 -4.67
C PHE A 88 -3.96 -10.66 -5.40
N LYS A 89 -4.01 -11.11 -6.66
CA LYS A 89 -5.28 -11.30 -7.39
C LYS A 89 -6.26 -12.18 -6.62
N GLN A 90 -5.78 -13.28 -6.05
CA GLN A 90 -6.63 -14.21 -5.28
C GLN A 90 -7.09 -13.58 -3.96
N TRP A 91 -6.19 -12.90 -3.26
CA TRP A 91 -6.49 -12.22 -2.00
C TRP A 91 -7.56 -11.13 -2.16
N VAL A 92 -7.48 -10.33 -3.23
CA VAL A 92 -8.43 -9.23 -3.51
C VAL A 92 -9.88 -9.72 -3.57
N VAL A 93 -10.12 -10.91 -4.15
CA VAL A 93 -11.48 -11.47 -4.36
C VAL A 93 -12.26 -11.61 -3.05
N THR A 94 -11.58 -11.93 -1.95
CA THR A 94 -12.23 -12.06 -0.64
C THR A 94 -12.05 -10.82 0.22
N ALA A 95 -10.89 -10.17 0.15
CA ALA A 95 -10.53 -9.05 1.01
C ALA A 95 -11.44 -7.84 0.82
N CYS A 96 -11.80 -7.47 -0.41
CA CYS A 96 -12.63 -6.28 -0.63
C CYS A 96 -14.00 -6.38 0.05
N GLN A 97 -14.61 -7.56 0.04
CA GLN A 97 -15.89 -7.82 0.70
C GLN A 97 -15.73 -7.82 2.23
N GLN A 98 -14.64 -8.40 2.74
CA GLN A 98 -14.38 -8.49 4.19
C GLN A 98 -14.01 -7.14 4.80
N GLU A 99 -13.15 -6.37 4.13
CA GLU A 99 -12.61 -5.11 4.63
C GLU A 99 -13.55 -3.93 4.39
N GLN A 100 -14.19 -3.86 3.20
CA GLN A 100 -14.99 -2.70 2.80
C GLN A 100 -16.49 -3.01 2.74
N GLY A 101 -16.86 -4.28 2.57
CA GLY A 101 -18.24 -4.69 2.32
C GLY A 101 -18.68 -4.54 0.85
N ILE A 102 -17.72 -4.46 -0.08
CA ILE A 102 -17.98 -4.27 -1.52
C ILE A 102 -17.72 -5.55 -2.31
N SER A 103 -18.48 -5.74 -3.39
CA SER A 103 -18.25 -6.87 -4.30
C SER A 103 -17.00 -6.63 -5.17
N PRO A 104 -16.24 -7.70 -5.54
CA PRO A 104 -15.08 -7.59 -6.41
C PRO A 104 -15.35 -6.92 -7.76
N GLU A 105 -16.57 -7.07 -8.30
CA GLU A 105 -16.99 -6.45 -9.56
C GLU A 105 -16.92 -4.92 -9.53
N LYS A 106 -17.09 -4.30 -8.37
CA LYS A 106 -16.98 -2.83 -8.23
C LYS A 106 -15.55 -2.32 -8.32
N LEU A 107 -14.56 -3.19 -8.12
CA LEU A 107 -13.15 -2.81 -8.13
C LEU A 107 -12.66 -2.40 -9.52
N GLU A 108 -13.32 -2.83 -10.58
CA GLU A 108 -13.00 -2.41 -11.96
C GLU A 108 -13.12 -0.89 -12.15
N TYR A 109 -14.05 -0.26 -11.44
CA TYR A 109 -14.31 1.18 -11.51
C TYR A 109 -13.72 1.97 -10.35
N ALA A 110 -13.09 1.29 -9.38
CA ALA A 110 -12.49 1.93 -8.22
C ALA A 110 -11.21 2.68 -8.62
N GLU A 111 -11.07 3.91 -8.13
CA GLU A 111 -9.86 4.72 -8.33
C GLU A 111 -8.81 4.46 -7.24
N SER A 112 -9.24 3.92 -6.10
CA SER A 112 -8.39 3.59 -4.97
C SER A 112 -7.35 2.53 -5.32
N GLY A 113 -6.10 2.81 -4.95
CA GLY A 113 -4.96 1.93 -5.23
C GLY A 113 -4.96 0.62 -4.43
N ARG A 114 -5.72 0.51 -3.33
CA ARG A 114 -5.59 -0.59 -2.34
C ARG A 114 -5.70 -1.99 -2.94
N TYR A 115 -6.65 -2.20 -3.86
CA TYR A 115 -6.87 -3.50 -4.52
C TYR A 115 -6.24 -3.58 -5.91
N ARG A 116 -5.70 -2.47 -6.41
CA ARG A 116 -5.03 -2.41 -7.73
C ARG A 116 -3.53 -2.61 -7.63
N PHE A 117 -2.92 -2.15 -6.54
CA PHE A 117 -1.48 -2.24 -6.34
C PHE A 117 -1.16 -2.78 -4.95
N CYS A 118 -0.06 -3.53 -4.85
CA CYS A 118 0.55 -3.89 -3.59
C CYS A 118 2.04 -3.52 -3.57
N LEU A 119 2.58 -3.38 -2.37
CA LEU A 119 4.00 -3.19 -2.14
C LEU A 119 4.64 -4.54 -1.87
N MET A 120 5.73 -4.82 -2.55
CA MET A 120 6.58 -5.98 -2.29
C MET A 120 7.90 -5.49 -1.69
N VAL A 121 8.26 -6.06 -0.53
CA VAL A 121 9.48 -5.71 0.19
C VAL A 121 10.37 -6.94 0.25
N ASN A 122 11.22 -7.09 -0.77
CA ASN A 122 12.31 -8.06 -0.75
C ASN A 122 13.51 -7.49 0.01
N GLU A 123 14.57 -8.30 0.13
CA GLU A 123 15.80 -7.90 0.82
C GLU A 123 16.39 -6.60 0.25
N GLU A 124 16.45 -6.48 -1.07
CA GLU A 124 17.04 -5.32 -1.73
C GLU A 124 16.27 -4.03 -1.42
N ALA A 125 14.93 -4.07 -1.51
CA ALA A 125 14.05 -2.96 -1.17
C ALA A 125 14.13 -2.58 0.32
N LEU A 126 14.14 -3.59 1.20
CA LEU A 126 14.29 -3.38 2.64
C LEU A 126 15.59 -2.62 2.94
N GLN A 127 16.72 -3.15 2.46
CA GLN A 127 18.03 -2.55 2.68
C GLN A 127 18.14 -1.17 2.01
N SER A 128 17.50 -0.96 0.85
CA SER A 128 17.43 0.35 0.18
C SER A 128 16.81 1.42 1.08
N VAL A 129 15.72 1.09 1.77
CA VAL A 129 15.04 2.02 2.71
C VAL A 129 15.84 2.22 4.00
N LEU A 130 16.50 1.18 4.52
CA LEU A 130 17.30 1.27 5.76
C LEU A 130 18.60 2.06 5.56
N ASN A 131 19.23 1.92 4.40
CA ASN A 131 20.45 2.64 4.05
C ASN A 131 20.20 4.08 3.58
N ALA A 132 18.95 4.44 3.30
CA ALA A 132 18.62 5.82 2.99
C ALA A 132 18.86 6.74 4.20
N PRO A 133 19.21 8.03 3.96
CA PRO A 133 19.43 8.98 5.03
C PRO A 133 18.22 9.06 5.97
N PRO A 134 18.45 9.20 7.29
CA PRO A 134 17.37 9.35 8.25
C PRO A 134 16.59 10.65 8.00
N GLU A 135 15.27 10.50 8.07
CA GLU A 135 14.15 11.38 8.48
C GLU A 135 14.20 12.92 8.39
N ASP A 136 15.20 13.56 7.78
CA ASP A 136 15.26 15.03 7.67
C ASP A 136 14.62 15.61 6.38
N ASP A 137 14.28 14.78 5.37
CA ASP A 137 13.54 15.17 4.16
C ASP A 137 12.89 13.93 3.47
N VAL A 138 12.11 14.16 2.41
CA VAL A 138 11.57 13.13 1.49
C VAL A 138 12.71 12.19 1.08
N ASN A 139 12.62 10.93 1.47
CA ASN A 139 13.60 9.91 1.09
C ASN A 139 13.65 9.79 -0.44
N ARG A 140 14.78 10.18 -1.04
CA ARG A 140 14.97 10.19 -2.51
C ARG A 140 15.68 8.94 -3.05
N THR A 141 16.18 8.07 -2.16
CA THR A 141 17.07 6.96 -2.53
C THR A 141 16.49 5.60 -2.20
N GLY A 142 15.73 5.49 -1.11
CA GLY A 142 15.03 4.28 -0.71
C GLY A 142 13.86 4.00 -1.64
N TYR A 143 13.65 2.72 -1.97
CA TYR A 143 12.53 2.29 -2.80
C TYR A 143 11.91 1.00 -2.30
N VAL A 144 10.67 0.78 -2.73
CA VAL A 144 9.93 -0.48 -2.62
C VAL A 144 9.45 -0.89 -4.00
N VAL A 145 9.14 -2.17 -4.18
CA VAL A 145 8.62 -2.66 -5.46
C VAL A 145 7.10 -2.50 -5.47
N LEU A 146 6.59 -1.63 -6.35
CA LEU A 146 5.15 -1.50 -6.59
C LEU A 146 4.71 -2.55 -7.62
N VAL A 147 3.81 -3.45 -7.23
CA VAL A 147 3.27 -4.50 -8.09
C VAL A 147 1.84 -4.14 -8.48
N ASN A 148 1.56 -4.09 -9.79
CA ASN A 148 0.19 -3.98 -10.30
C ASN A 148 -0.48 -5.36 -10.27
N GLY A 149 -1.68 -5.44 -9.72
CA GLY A 149 -2.47 -6.68 -9.65
C GLY A 149 -2.95 -7.18 -11.01
N ASP A 150 -3.00 -6.33 -12.05
CA ASP A 150 -3.58 -6.68 -13.37
C ASP A 150 -4.92 -7.42 -13.25
N LEU A 151 -5.82 -6.90 -12.40
CA LEU A 151 -7.21 -7.34 -12.35
C LEU A 151 -7.81 -7.00 -13.71
N GLY A 152 -7.85 -7.97 -14.62
CA GLY A 152 -8.07 -7.73 -16.04
C GLY A 152 -9.29 -6.83 -16.30
N THR A 153 -9.07 -5.71 -17.00
CA THR A 153 -10.15 -5.00 -17.68
C THR A 153 -10.75 -5.97 -18.67
N ARG A 154 -12.04 -6.28 -18.54
CA ARG A 154 -12.69 -7.13 -19.54
C ARG A 154 -12.62 -6.37 -20.87
N GLY A 155 -11.98 -7.00 -21.85
CA GLY A 155 -11.59 -6.36 -23.10
C GLY A 155 -12.75 -5.62 -23.77
N ASP A 156 -12.42 -4.45 -24.30
CA ASP A 156 -13.25 -3.68 -25.20
C ASP A 156 -13.75 -4.62 -26.32
N GLY A 157 -15.05 -4.92 -26.28
CA GLY A 157 -15.79 -5.59 -27.34
C GLY A 157 -16.59 -4.58 -28.15
#